data_AF-A0A930LNY6-F1
#
_entry.id   AF-A0A930LNY6-F1
#
_cell.length_a   1.000
_cell.length_b   1.000
_cell.length_c   1.000
_cell.angle_alpha   90.00
_cell.angle_beta   90.00
_cell.angle_gamma   90.00
#
_symmetry.space_group_name_H-M   'P 1'
#
loop_
_entity.id
_entity.type
_entity.pdbx_description
1 polymer ?
#
loop_
_entity_poly.entity_id
_entity_poly.type
_entity_poly.pdbx_seq_one_letter_code
_entity_poly.pdbx_strand_id
1 'polypeptide(L)'
;MAGYADDWSMSNNAIDAYDRGLRPRSKWTKADILDALPADARTYLQLDEYPLEFLREYFLEVEEWHHTSKHYNRTDFCRPSIAHWSTSTTEDVQNLYIVWLQRQKKAQAMKTTDTRKVRVTYTHWIDKHTHKTVTEYALVRGSWIYTQSGLRKRADGTNIRVDETYKRAPRGTAQIFQEIERRMNGGGANGAKAGAQPVDDYYANKVRHHLQNKLRMTDADPAPVTAWAEAVGRASKAEKRVLERRNIEHHGVLVDGDGTICGYTESAPSVDELGRVTWDSYTLTPETCTAAGVPPTRRVSVGRGYWFSHPNLAGGKTLAHVTFPEVGLGSACDEQGRIKR
;
A
#
# COMPACT_ATOMS: atom_id res chain seq x y z
N MET A 1 -15.12 -11.45 -18.44
CA MET A 1 -14.92 -10.33 -19.39
C MET A 1 -13.46 -9.94 -19.37
N ALA A 2 -12.77 -9.83 -20.50
CA ALA A 2 -11.39 -9.33 -20.52
C ALA A 2 -11.36 -7.85 -20.10
N GLY A 3 -10.43 -7.48 -19.21
CA GLY A 3 -10.32 -6.12 -18.69
C GLY A 3 -9.97 -6.06 -17.21
N TYR A 4 -9.90 -4.84 -16.68
CA TYR A 4 -9.64 -4.54 -15.28
C TYR A 4 -10.86 -3.86 -14.67
N ALA A 5 -10.98 -3.97 -13.35
CA ALA A 5 -11.91 -3.17 -12.57
C ALA A 5 -11.70 -1.68 -12.86
N ASP A 6 -12.73 -0.85 -12.66
CA ASP A 6 -12.69 0.59 -12.95
C ASP A 6 -11.55 1.33 -12.22
N ASP A 7 -11.07 0.77 -11.11
CA ASP A 7 -9.97 1.29 -10.28
C ASP A 7 -8.59 0.65 -10.59
N TRP A 8 -8.52 -0.24 -11.58
CA TRP A 8 -7.31 -0.98 -11.99
C TRP A 8 -6.66 -1.83 -10.88
N SER A 9 -7.39 -2.13 -9.80
CA SER A 9 -6.87 -2.87 -8.66
C SER A 9 -6.68 -4.36 -8.96
N MET A 10 -7.50 -4.91 -9.87
CA MET A 10 -7.53 -6.33 -10.22
C MET A 10 -8.24 -6.56 -11.56
N SER A 11 -8.00 -7.72 -12.18
CA SER A 11 -8.70 -8.08 -13.42
C SER A 11 -10.18 -8.36 -13.16
N ASN A 12 -11.03 -8.16 -14.16
CA ASN A 12 -12.45 -8.53 -14.09
C ASN A 12 -12.63 -10.04 -13.86
N ASN A 13 -11.67 -10.85 -14.33
CA ASN A 13 -11.65 -12.29 -14.04
C ASN A 13 -11.33 -12.59 -12.57
N ALA A 14 -10.51 -11.76 -11.92
CA ALA A 14 -10.26 -11.89 -10.49
C ALA A 14 -11.49 -11.51 -9.66
N ILE A 15 -12.32 -10.57 -10.11
CA ILE A 15 -13.61 -10.25 -9.48
C ILE A 15 -14.56 -11.44 -9.64
N ASP A 16 -14.70 -11.95 -10.85
CA ASP A 16 -15.52 -13.14 -11.14
C ASP A 16 -15.07 -14.37 -10.33
N ALA A 17 -13.77 -14.52 -10.09
CA ALA A 17 -13.23 -15.54 -9.19
C ALA A 17 -13.81 -15.46 -7.78
N TYR A 18 -13.93 -14.24 -7.21
CA TYR A 18 -14.55 -14.04 -5.91
C TYR A 18 -16.03 -14.43 -5.92
N ASP A 19 -16.76 -14.11 -6.99
CA ASP A 19 -18.17 -14.49 -7.15
C ASP A 19 -18.34 -16.01 -7.24
N ARG A 20 -17.34 -16.71 -7.80
CA ARG A 20 -17.25 -18.19 -7.81
C ARG A 20 -16.74 -18.80 -6.49
N GLY A 21 -16.50 -17.99 -5.47
CA GLY A 21 -16.01 -18.45 -4.16
C GLY A 21 -14.50 -18.74 -4.11
N LEU A 22 -13.76 -18.41 -5.16
CA LEU A 22 -12.31 -18.52 -5.21
C LEU A 22 -11.68 -17.28 -4.62
N ARG A 23 -10.59 -17.44 -3.87
CA ARG A 23 -9.86 -16.29 -3.32
C ARG A 23 -8.39 -16.58 -3.11
N PRO A 24 -7.54 -15.54 -3.05
CA PRO A 24 -6.14 -15.69 -2.71
C PRO A 24 -5.95 -16.44 -1.40
N ARG A 25 -4.90 -17.26 -1.31
CA ARG A 25 -4.59 -18.09 -0.14
C ARG A 25 -4.64 -17.33 1.19
N SER A 26 -4.19 -16.09 1.21
CA SER A 26 -4.17 -15.21 2.40
C SER A 26 -5.55 -14.74 2.87
N LYS A 27 -6.59 -14.87 2.05
CA LYS A 27 -7.97 -14.44 2.33
C LYS A 27 -8.87 -15.55 2.89
N TRP A 28 -8.39 -16.79 2.93
CA TRP A 28 -9.10 -17.92 3.55
C TRP A 28 -8.91 -17.91 5.07
N THR A 29 -9.97 -17.81 5.87
CA THR A 29 -9.90 -18.07 7.32
C THR A 29 -9.97 -19.57 7.63
N LYS A 30 -9.78 -19.95 8.89
CA LYS A 30 -9.89 -21.37 9.29
C LYS A 30 -11.33 -21.86 9.13
N ALA A 31 -12.30 -21.08 9.59
CA ALA A 31 -13.72 -21.38 9.44
C ALA A 31 -14.10 -21.55 7.96
N ASP A 32 -13.70 -20.58 7.13
CA ASP A 32 -13.91 -20.63 5.69
C ASP A 32 -13.44 -21.94 5.01
N ILE A 33 -12.25 -22.43 5.38
CA ILE A 33 -11.72 -23.67 4.83
C ILE A 33 -12.54 -24.86 5.35
N LEU A 34 -12.75 -24.93 6.66
CA LEU A 34 -13.40 -26.07 7.30
C LEU A 34 -14.88 -26.21 6.93
N ASP A 35 -15.59 -25.10 6.72
CA ASP A 35 -17.01 -25.08 6.40
C ASP A 35 -17.29 -25.41 4.92
N ALA A 36 -16.29 -25.20 4.06
CA ALA A 36 -16.37 -25.56 2.65
C ALA A 36 -16.00 -27.03 2.37
N LEU A 37 -15.37 -27.72 3.34
CA LEU A 37 -15.02 -29.13 3.22
C LEU A 37 -16.19 -30.04 3.65
N PRO A 38 -16.31 -31.25 3.09
CA PRO A 38 -17.30 -32.22 3.54
C PRO A 38 -17.18 -32.49 5.05
N ALA A 39 -18.31 -32.39 5.78
CA ALA A 39 -18.32 -32.45 7.25
C ALA A 39 -17.84 -33.80 7.81
N ASP A 40 -18.15 -34.88 7.09
CA ASP A 40 -17.68 -36.24 7.35
C ASP A 40 -16.16 -36.35 7.20
N ALA A 41 -15.60 -35.85 6.10
CA ALA A 41 -14.16 -35.84 5.86
C ALA A 41 -13.41 -34.96 6.87
N ARG A 42 -13.95 -33.78 7.19
CA ARG A 42 -13.41 -32.87 8.23
C ARG A 42 -13.32 -33.57 9.58
N THR A 43 -14.39 -34.26 9.98
CA THR A 43 -14.49 -34.94 11.27
C THR A 43 -13.57 -36.16 11.31
N TYR A 44 -13.58 -36.99 10.26
CA TYR A 44 -12.73 -38.18 10.15
C TYR A 44 -11.23 -37.83 10.21
N LEU A 45 -10.81 -36.80 9.45
CA LEU A 45 -9.42 -36.36 9.40
C LEU A 45 -9.03 -35.41 10.55
N GLN A 46 -9.97 -35.09 11.46
CA GLN A 46 -9.75 -34.20 12.61
C GLN A 46 -9.17 -32.82 12.22
N LEU A 47 -9.63 -32.24 11.11
CA LEU A 47 -9.03 -31.02 10.54
C LEU A 47 -9.13 -29.80 11.47
N ASP A 48 -10.09 -29.82 12.39
CA ASP A 48 -10.29 -28.82 13.43
C ASP A 48 -9.09 -28.65 14.38
N GLU A 49 -8.23 -29.66 14.52
CA GLU A 49 -7.09 -29.62 15.45
C GLU A 49 -5.89 -28.84 14.90
N TYR A 50 -5.82 -28.66 13.58
CA TYR A 50 -4.64 -28.11 12.94
C TYR A 50 -4.67 -26.58 12.79
N PRO A 51 -3.51 -25.90 12.77
CA PRO A 51 -3.45 -24.45 12.63
C PRO A 51 -3.80 -23.99 11.21
N LEU A 52 -4.30 -22.76 11.10
CA LEU A 52 -4.71 -22.14 9.83
C LEU A 52 -3.64 -22.24 8.73
N GLU A 53 -2.38 -21.96 9.06
CA GLU A 53 -1.31 -21.95 8.06
C GLU A 53 -1.02 -23.33 7.49
N PHE A 54 -1.17 -24.39 8.29
CA PHE A 54 -1.10 -25.76 7.81
C PHE A 54 -2.28 -26.08 6.89
N LEU A 55 -3.51 -25.71 7.30
CA LEU A 55 -4.72 -25.92 6.51
C LEU A 55 -4.64 -25.18 5.17
N ARG A 56 -4.19 -23.92 5.19
CA ARG A 56 -3.92 -23.16 3.98
C ARG A 56 -2.91 -23.88 3.10
N GLU A 57 -1.87 -24.50 3.66
CA GLU A 57 -0.80 -25.13 2.89
C GLU A 57 -1.24 -26.36 2.12
N TYR A 58 -2.05 -27.21 2.74
CA TYR A 58 -2.34 -28.56 2.24
C TYR A 58 -3.79 -28.76 1.79
N PHE A 59 -4.72 -27.91 2.21
CA PHE A 59 -6.16 -28.08 1.96
C PHE A 59 -6.75 -26.96 1.09
N LEU A 60 -5.89 -26.19 0.43
CA LEU A 60 -6.26 -25.24 -0.60
C LEU A 60 -5.61 -25.63 -1.93
N GLU A 61 -6.45 -25.95 -2.90
CA GLU A 61 -6.06 -26.26 -4.26
C GLU A 61 -6.09 -24.99 -5.11
N VAL A 62 -5.03 -24.75 -5.88
CA VAL A 62 -4.99 -23.64 -6.84
C VAL A 62 -5.83 -24.03 -8.04
N GLU A 63 -6.86 -23.24 -8.30
CA GLU A 63 -7.75 -23.47 -9.44
C GLU A 63 -7.38 -22.59 -10.62
N GLU A 64 -7.05 -21.33 -10.33
CA GLU A 64 -6.70 -20.35 -11.33
C GLU A 64 -5.75 -19.30 -10.76
N TRP A 65 -5.17 -18.51 -11.64
CA TRP A 65 -4.32 -17.40 -11.25
C TRP A 65 -4.76 -16.15 -11.99
N HIS A 66 -4.66 -15.01 -11.31
CA HIS A 66 -4.99 -13.71 -11.89
C HIS A 66 -3.88 -12.69 -11.64
N HIS A 67 -3.82 -11.69 -12.52
CA HIS A 67 -3.04 -10.50 -12.24
C HIS A 67 -3.75 -9.64 -11.19
N THR A 68 -3.05 -9.36 -10.11
CA THR A 68 -3.49 -8.45 -9.06
C THR A 68 -2.53 -7.26 -8.98
N SER A 69 -3.07 -6.12 -8.55
CA SER A 69 -2.36 -4.84 -8.42
C SER A 69 -1.85 -4.23 -9.73
N LYS A 70 -1.50 -2.95 -9.63
CA LYS A 70 -0.93 -2.12 -10.70
C LYS A 70 0.40 -2.63 -11.27
N HIS A 71 1.07 -3.56 -10.59
CA HIS A 71 2.34 -4.14 -11.02
C HIS A 71 2.21 -5.52 -11.65
N TYR A 72 0.99 -5.95 -12.00
CA TYR A 72 0.73 -7.24 -12.65
C TYR A 72 1.23 -8.43 -11.83
N ASN A 73 1.20 -8.33 -10.50
CA ASN A 73 1.59 -9.43 -9.64
C ASN A 73 0.71 -10.64 -9.93
N ARG A 74 1.32 -11.82 -10.11
CA ARG A 74 0.56 -13.05 -10.24
C ARG A 74 0.08 -13.49 -8.87
N THR A 75 -1.21 -13.74 -8.72
CA THR A 75 -1.80 -14.27 -7.49
C THR A 75 -2.62 -15.49 -7.80
N ASP A 76 -2.34 -16.57 -7.09
CA ASP A 76 -3.09 -17.82 -7.18
C ASP A 76 -4.38 -17.69 -6.38
N PHE A 77 -5.49 -18.09 -7.00
CA PHE A 77 -6.81 -18.16 -6.42
C PHE A 77 -7.11 -19.63 -6.13
N CYS A 78 -7.52 -19.89 -4.90
CA CYS A 78 -7.67 -21.25 -4.39
C CYS A 78 -9.11 -21.51 -3.96
N ARG A 79 -9.47 -22.79 -3.97
CA ARG A 79 -10.63 -23.32 -3.23
C ARG A 79 -10.21 -24.39 -2.22
N PRO A 80 -11.00 -24.62 -1.17
CA PRO A 80 -10.87 -25.75 -0.28
C PRO A 80 -11.06 -27.04 -1.07
N SER A 81 -10.14 -27.97 -0.85
CA SER A 81 -10.14 -29.25 -1.54
C SER A 81 -9.39 -30.26 -0.69
N ILE A 82 -9.88 -31.49 -0.68
CA ILE A 82 -9.15 -32.64 -0.15
C ILE A 82 -8.81 -33.46 -1.38
N ALA A 83 -7.66 -33.18 -1.99
CA ALA A 83 -7.24 -33.71 -3.29
C ALA A 83 -7.34 -35.26 -3.37
N HIS A 84 -7.32 -35.95 -2.23
CA HIS A 84 -7.35 -37.42 -2.13
C HIS A 84 -8.19 -37.93 -0.95
N TRP A 85 -9.39 -37.37 -0.70
CA TRP A 85 -10.19 -37.70 0.49
C TRP A 85 -10.55 -39.19 0.61
N SER A 86 -10.70 -39.91 -0.51
CA SER A 86 -11.06 -41.34 -0.49
C SER A 86 -9.90 -42.26 -0.09
N THR A 87 -8.67 -41.74 0.01
CA THR A 87 -7.48 -42.53 0.36
C THR A 87 -6.62 -41.91 1.46
N SER A 88 -7.02 -40.75 1.99
CA SER A 88 -6.26 -40.06 3.05
C SER A 88 -6.71 -40.57 4.41
N THR A 89 -5.76 -40.93 5.27
CA THR A 89 -6.01 -41.31 6.67
C THR A 89 -5.69 -40.16 7.62
N THR A 90 -6.17 -40.25 8.86
CA THR A 90 -5.79 -39.31 9.92
C THR A 90 -4.27 -39.34 10.15
N GLU A 91 -3.64 -40.51 10.02
CA GLU A 91 -2.19 -40.69 10.11
C GLU A 91 -1.45 -39.93 9.00
N ASP A 92 -1.95 -39.93 7.76
CA ASP A 92 -1.33 -39.19 6.65
C ASP A 92 -1.34 -37.68 6.91
N VAL A 93 -2.47 -37.14 7.37
CA VAL A 93 -2.60 -35.73 7.73
C VAL A 93 -1.67 -35.37 8.89
N GLN A 94 -1.57 -36.24 9.89
CA GLN A 94 -0.67 -36.05 11.02
C GLN A 94 0.81 -36.08 10.60
N ASN A 95 1.18 -36.99 9.69
CA ASN A 95 2.54 -37.05 9.12
C ASN A 95 2.87 -35.77 8.34
N LEU A 96 1.95 -35.26 7.53
CA LEU A 96 2.11 -33.96 6.84
C LEU A 96 2.31 -32.83 7.84
N TYR A 97 1.55 -32.84 8.95
CA TYR A 97 1.67 -31.83 9.99
C TYR A 97 3.01 -31.88 10.72
N ILE A 98 3.55 -33.07 11.03
CA ILE A 98 4.88 -33.23 11.63
C ILE A 98 5.96 -32.65 10.71
N VAL A 99 5.91 -32.99 9.41
CA VAL A 99 6.86 -32.45 8.41
C VAL A 99 6.74 -30.93 8.29
N TRP A 100 5.51 -30.41 8.29
CA TRP A 100 5.25 -28.97 8.31
C TRP A 100 5.85 -28.29 9.54
N LEU A 101 5.63 -28.83 10.75
CA LEU A 101 6.18 -28.31 12.00
C LEU A 101 7.71 -28.28 11.98
N GLN A 102 8.37 -29.32 11.45
CA GLN A 102 9.83 -29.35 11.31
C GLN A 102 10.32 -28.24 10.38
N ARG A 103 9.64 -28.02 9.23
CA ARG A 103 9.95 -26.92 8.31
C ARG A 103 9.77 -25.56 8.96
N GLN A 104 8.70 -25.35 9.73
CA GLN A 104 8.48 -24.10 10.47
C GLN A 104 9.57 -23.87 11.53
N LYS A 105 9.93 -24.90 12.30
CA LYS A 105 11.03 -24.82 13.28
C LYS A 105 12.36 -24.46 12.63
N LYS A 106 12.69 -25.06 11.48
CA LYS A 106 13.90 -24.74 10.72
C LYS A 106 13.88 -23.31 10.19
N ALA A 107 12.77 -22.87 9.61
CA ALA A 107 12.60 -21.50 9.13
C ALA A 107 12.70 -20.48 10.29
N GLN A 108 12.15 -20.82 11.45
CA GLN A 108 12.26 -19.99 12.66
C GLN A 108 13.71 -19.93 13.14
N ALA A 109 14.41 -21.05 13.24
CA ALA A 109 15.83 -21.09 13.62
C ALA A 109 16.72 -20.28 12.65
N MET A 110 16.42 -20.28 11.35
CA MET A 110 17.10 -19.42 10.37
C MET A 110 16.81 -17.92 10.59
N LYS A 111 15.63 -17.56 11.08
CA LYS A 111 15.32 -16.17 11.49
C LYS A 111 16.04 -15.76 12.77
N THR A 112 16.39 -16.72 13.63
CA THR A 112 17.17 -16.52 14.87
C THR A 112 18.68 -16.59 14.67
N THR A 113 19.18 -16.72 13.43
CA THR A 113 20.63 -16.74 13.17
C THR A 113 21.30 -15.47 13.67
N ASP A 114 22.43 -15.64 14.39
CA ASP A 114 23.22 -14.55 14.94
C ASP A 114 23.62 -13.53 13.88
N THR A 115 23.50 -12.25 14.26
CA THR A 115 23.82 -11.14 13.38
C THR A 115 25.33 -11.03 13.18
N ARG A 116 25.80 -11.14 11.94
CA ARG A 116 27.22 -10.99 11.60
C ARG A 116 27.54 -9.55 11.22
N LYS A 117 28.58 -8.97 11.84
CA LYS A 117 29.10 -7.64 11.49
C LYS A 117 30.02 -7.76 10.29
N VAL A 118 29.80 -6.95 9.26
CA VAL A 118 30.56 -7.02 8.00
C VAL A 118 30.86 -5.63 7.43
N ARG A 119 31.82 -5.58 6.51
CA ARG A 119 32.00 -4.49 5.55
C ARG A 119 31.61 -5.00 4.17
N VAL A 120 30.78 -4.24 3.46
CA VAL A 120 30.22 -4.68 2.17
C VAL A 120 30.45 -3.63 1.11
N THR A 121 30.65 -4.09 -0.12
CA THR A 121 30.69 -3.26 -1.33
C THR A 121 29.57 -3.71 -2.27
N TYR A 122 28.76 -2.78 -2.76
CA TYR A 122 27.66 -3.09 -3.66
C TYR A 122 27.36 -1.97 -4.64
N THR A 123 26.64 -2.31 -5.72
CA THR A 123 26.16 -1.35 -6.71
C THR A 123 24.84 -0.72 -6.26
N HIS A 124 24.83 0.61 -6.16
CA HIS A 124 23.65 1.42 -5.89
C HIS A 124 23.20 2.13 -7.17
N TRP A 125 22.09 1.67 -7.74
CA TRP A 125 21.44 2.30 -8.88
C TRP A 125 20.67 3.54 -8.42
N ILE A 126 20.98 4.69 -9.00
CA ILE A 126 20.29 5.96 -8.78
C ILE A 126 19.08 6.05 -9.73
N ASP A 127 19.28 5.62 -10.97
CA ASP A 127 18.24 5.49 -12.00
C ASP A 127 18.59 4.30 -12.93
N LYS A 128 17.92 4.18 -14.08
CA LYS A 128 18.12 3.06 -15.04
C LYS A 128 19.50 3.06 -15.72
N HIS A 129 20.17 4.20 -15.79
CA HIS A 129 21.42 4.40 -16.51
C HIS A 129 22.58 4.76 -15.57
N THR A 130 22.28 5.31 -14.40
CA THR A 130 23.27 5.80 -13.45
C THR A 130 23.36 4.90 -12.23
N HIS A 131 24.56 4.42 -11.95
CA HIS A 131 24.88 3.68 -10.73
C HIS A 131 26.19 4.14 -10.11
N LYS A 132 26.34 3.89 -8.81
CA LYS A 132 27.59 4.09 -8.08
C LYS A 132 27.94 2.86 -7.25
N THR A 133 29.22 2.65 -7.03
CA THR A 133 29.71 1.64 -6.09
C THR A 133 29.77 2.23 -4.69
N VAL A 134 29.18 1.55 -3.71
CA VAL A 134 29.13 1.99 -2.31
C VAL A 134 29.79 0.93 -1.44
N THR A 135 30.70 1.37 -0.55
CA THR A 135 31.34 0.52 0.46
C THR A 135 30.98 1.04 1.85
N GLU A 136 30.40 0.21 2.70
CA GLU A 136 29.97 0.60 4.04
C GLU A 136 29.86 -0.57 5.03
N TYR A 137 29.69 -0.26 6.32
CA TYR A 137 29.45 -1.27 7.34
C TYR A 137 28.00 -1.78 7.29
N ALA A 138 27.81 -3.07 7.59
CA ALA A 138 26.50 -3.70 7.57
C ALA A 138 26.37 -4.84 8.59
N LEU A 139 25.11 -5.21 8.86
CA LEU A 139 24.75 -6.41 9.62
C LEU A 139 24.12 -7.45 8.69
N VAL A 140 24.59 -8.69 8.75
CA VAL A 140 23.97 -9.82 8.04
C VAL A 140 23.10 -10.60 9.01
N ARG A 141 21.84 -10.85 8.65
CA ARG A 141 20.93 -11.72 9.39
C ARG A 141 20.16 -12.60 8.40
N GLY A 142 20.40 -13.90 8.46
CA GLY A 142 19.92 -14.84 7.44
C GLY A 142 20.42 -14.45 6.04
N SER A 143 19.51 -14.37 5.07
CA SER A 143 19.81 -13.99 3.68
C SER A 143 19.86 -12.48 3.41
N TRP A 144 19.79 -11.64 4.44
CA TRP A 144 19.69 -10.18 4.30
C TRP A 144 20.89 -9.46 4.88
N ILE A 145 21.32 -8.41 4.18
CA ILE A 145 22.34 -7.44 4.59
C ILE A 145 21.65 -6.11 4.85
N TYR A 146 21.83 -5.59 6.06
CA TYR A 146 21.32 -4.31 6.54
C TYR A 146 22.48 -3.32 6.61
N THR A 147 22.49 -2.36 5.71
CA THR A 147 23.60 -1.44 5.52
C THR A 147 23.54 -0.22 6.44
N GLN A 148 24.68 0.44 6.67
CA GLN A 148 24.79 1.68 7.42
C GLN A 148 23.87 2.78 6.86
N SER A 149 23.76 2.91 5.54
CA SER A 149 22.86 3.84 4.84
C SER A 149 21.37 3.53 5.01
N GLY A 150 21.02 2.39 5.60
CA GLY A 150 19.63 1.98 5.86
C GLY A 150 19.00 1.15 4.74
N LEU A 151 19.78 0.79 3.71
CA LEU A 151 19.32 -0.09 2.65
C LEU A 151 19.36 -1.56 3.10
N ARG A 152 18.39 -2.33 2.60
CA ARG A 152 18.35 -3.79 2.74
C ARG A 152 18.68 -4.45 1.42
N LYS A 153 19.69 -5.32 1.40
CA LYS A 153 20.17 -6.06 0.22
C LYS A 153 20.15 -7.56 0.49
N ARG A 154 19.99 -8.37 -0.56
CA ARG A 154 20.15 -9.82 -0.47
C ARG A 154 21.62 -10.17 -0.36
N ALA A 155 21.99 -11.06 0.57
CA ALA A 155 23.38 -11.47 0.79
C ALA A 155 23.97 -12.29 -0.37
N ASP A 156 23.10 -12.94 -1.14
CA ASP A 156 23.40 -13.73 -2.33
C ASP A 156 23.18 -12.95 -3.65
N GLY A 157 23.08 -11.62 -3.58
CA GLY A 157 22.91 -10.79 -4.77
C GLY A 157 24.17 -10.73 -5.64
N THR A 158 23.99 -10.66 -6.95
CA THR A 158 25.11 -10.63 -7.93
C THR A 158 26.01 -9.39 -7.78
N ASN A 159 25.44 -8.24 -7.41
CA ASN A 159 26.15 -6.96 -7.34
C ASN A 159 26.45 -6.53 -5.90
N ILE A 160 26.70 -7.49 -5.00
CA ILE A 160 27.12 -7.25 -3.63
C ILE A 160 28.22 -8.22 -3.23
N ARG A 161 29.22 -7.72 -2.53
CA ARG A 161 30.35 -8.48 -2.01
C ARG A 161 30.56 -8.14 -0.55
N VAL A 162 30.76 -9.17 0.28
CA VAL A 162 31.24 -9.01 1.65
C VAL A 162 32.77 -8.95 1.58
N ASP A 163 33.33 -7.80 1.92
CA ASP A 163 34.78 -7.58 1.87
C ASP A 163 35.45 -8.10 3.15
N GLU A 164 34.84 -7.84 4.31
CA GLU A 164 35.38 -8.20 5.62
C GLU A 164 34.25 -8.68 6.56
N THR A 165 34.55 -9.65 7.42
CA THR A 165 33.66 -10.10 8.51
C THR A 165 34.32 -9.87 9.85
N TYR A 166 33.59 -9.32 10.81
CA TYR A 166 34.09 -8.99 12.13
C TYR A 166 33.37 -9.77 13.24
N LYS A 167 34.15 -10.34 14.16
CA LYS A 167 33.62 -10.93 15.41
C LYS A 167 33.14 -9.85 16.40
N ARG A 168 33.80 -8.68 16.40
CA ARG A 168 33.47 -7.50 17.22
C ARG A 168 33.54 -6.25 16.35
N ALA A 169 32.84 -5.17 16.73
CA ALA A 169 32.90 -3.92 15.97
C ALA A 169 34.36 -3.38 15.92
N PRO A 170 34.89 -3.02 14.73
CA PRO A 170 36.14 -2.30 14.62
C PRO A 170 36.19 -1.05 15.50
N ARG A 171 37.39 -0.64 15.91
CA ARG A 171 37.59 0.49 16.81
C ARG A 171 36.89 1.76 16.28
N GLY A 172 36.07 2.40 17.11
CA GLY A 172 35.32 3.60 16.74
C GLY A 172 34.02 3.38 15.95
N THR A 173 33.66 2.14 15.61
CA THR A 173 32.48 1.84 14.76
C THR A 173 31.29 1.25 15.52
N ALA A 174 31.38 1.10 16.85
CA ALA A 174 30.36 0.44 17.66
C ALA A 174 28.97 1.08 17.52
N GLN A 175 28.89 2.42 17.52
CA GLN A 175 27.63 3.15 17.34
C GLN A 175 26.98 2.88 15.97
N ILE A 176 27.77 2.68 14.93
CA ILE A 176 27.26 2.35 13.58
C ILE A 176 26.51 1.03 13.61
N PHE A 177 27.10 -0.02 14.20
CA PHE A 177 26.44 -1.32 14.30
C PHE A 177 25.23 -1.30 15.23
N GLN A 178 25.28 -0.56 16.34
CA GLN A 178 24.14 -0.38 17.24
C GLN A 178 22.97 0.30 16.51
N GLU A 179 23.22 1.32 15.69
CA GLU A 179 22.18 2.01 14.92
C GLU A 179 21.61 1.14 13.79
N ILE A 180 22.43 0.30 13.14
CA ILE A 180 21.93 -0.70 12.19
C ILE A 180 21.05 -1.73 12.91
N GLU A 181 21.48 -2.22 14.07
CA GLU A 181 20.74 -3.22 14.86
C GLU A 181 19.41 -2.67 15.39
N ARG A 182 19.40 -1.41 15.85
CA ARG A 182 18.19 -0.68 16.27
C ARG A 182 17.18 -0.58 15.11
N ARG A 183 17.64 -0.20 13.91
CA ARG A 183 16.78 -0.13 12.71
C ARG A 183 16.30 -1.51 12.26
N MET A 184 17.12 -2.54 12.43
CA MET A 184 16.76 -3.92 12.09
C MET A 184 15.69 -4.49 13.03
N ASN A 185 15.77 -4.22 14.34
CA ASN A 185 14.89 -4.79 15.36
C ASN A 185 13.61 -3.94 15.62
N GLY A 186 13.64 -2.64 15.31
CA GLY A 186 12.53 -1.70 15.54
C GLY A 186 11.33 -1.81 14.60
N GLY A 187 11.25 -2.85 13.76
CA GLY A 187 10.07 -3.13 12.95
C GLY A 187 10.38 -3.50 11.51
N GLY A 188 10.11 -4.76 11.17
CA GLY A 188 9.73 -5.16 9.82
C GLY A 188 8.36 -4.56 9.47
N ALA A 189 8.32 -3.25 9.28
CA ALA A 189 7.29 -2.55 8.52
C ALA A 189 8.06 -1.57 7.64
N ASN A 190 8.05 -1.84 6.33
CA ASN A 190 8.49 -0.95 5.25
C ASN A 190 9.68 -0.04 5.56
N GLY A 191 10.87 -0.42 5.09
CA GLY A 191 12.03 0.47 4.92
C GLY A 191 11.98 1.75 5.75
N ALA A 192 12.39 1.65 7.01
CA ALA A 192 12.57 2.83 7.85
C ALA A 192 13.60 3.74 7.15
N LYS A 193 13.07 4.75 6.47
CA LYS A 193 13.76 6.00 6.17
C LYS A 193 14.53 6.39 7.43
N ALA A 194 15.81 6.61 7.25
CA ALA A 194 16.69 7.10 8.29
C ALA A 194 16.11 8.37 8.91
N GLY A 195 16.17 8.43 10.25
CA GLY A 195 15.91 9.64 11.02
C GLY A 195 14.44 10.00 11.13
N ALA A 196 14.06 10.47 12.32
CA ALA A 196 12.98 11.42 12.43
C ALA A 196 13.34 12.63 11.54
N GLN A 197 12.98 12.58 10.26
CA GLN A 197 12.61 13.78 9.53
C GLN A 197 11.15 14.06 9.90
N PRO A 198 10.77 15.34 10.04
CA PRO A 198 9.42 15.69 10.46
C PRO A 198 8.40 14.99 9.57
N VAL A 199 7.28 14.59 10.15
CA VAL A 199 6.14 13.97 9.46
C VAL A 199 5.67 14.79 8.25
N ASP A 200 6.09 16.06 8.17
CA ASP A 200 5.97 16.99 7.04
C ASP A 200 6.50 16.44 5.70
N ASP A 201 7.58 15.65 5.68
CA ASP A 201 8.22 15.23 4.41
C ASP A 201 7.43 14.17 3.63
N TYR A 202 6.63 13.32 4.28
CA TYR A 202 5.89 12.27 3.56
C TYR A 202 4.80 12.86 2.65
N TYR A 203 3.99 13.75 3.20
CA TYR A 203 2.94 14.43 2.46
C TYR A 203 3.50 15.43 1.49
N ALA A 204 4.49 16.24 1.90
CA ALA A 204 5.17 17.15 1.00
C ALA A 204 5.74 16.41 -0.22
N ASN A 205 6.32 15.21 -0.05
CA ASN A 205 6.80 14.40 -1.17
C ASN A 205 5.66 13.82 -2.04
N LYS A 206 4.52 13.42 -1.46
CA LYS A 206 3.36 12.93 -2.24
C LYS A 206 2.68 14.06 -3.01
N VAL A 207 2.46 15.20 -2.37
CA VAL A 207 1.92 16.42 -2.97
C VAL A 207 2.86 16.91 -4.06
N ARG A 208 4.17 17.01 -3.77
CA ARG A 208 5.22 17.33 -4.75
C ARG A 208 5.20 16.37 -5.94
N HIS A 209 5.12 15.06 -5.71
CA HIS A 209 5.00 14.09 -6.80
C HIS A 209 3.77 14.35 -7.68
N HIS A 210 2.64 14.76 -7.11
CA HIS A 210 1.44 15.00 -7.90
C HIS A 210 1.50 16.35 -8.61
N LEU A 211 1.81 17.45 -7.91
CA LEU A 211 1.95 18.77 -8.52
C LEU A 211 3.05 18.77 -9.60
N GLN A 212 4.24 18.29 -9.28
CA GLN A 212 5.39 18.36 -10.19
C GLN A 212 5.38 17.25 -11.25
N ASN A 213 5.06 15.99 -10.89
CA ASN A 213 5.21 14.87 -11.83
C ASN A 213 3.91 14.45 -12.53
N LYS A 214 2.72 14.68 -11.92
CA LYS A 214 1.43 14.35 -12.55
C LYS A 214 0.82 15.53 -13.27
N LEU A 215 0.87 16.71 -12.63
CA LEU A 215 0.33 17.96 -13.14
C LEU A 215 1.37 18.79 -13.91
N ARG A 216 2.64 18.37 -13.91
CA ARG A 216 3.76 19.02 -14.61
C ARG A 216 4.06 20.44 -14.13
N MET A 217 3.71 20.76 -12.89
CA MET A 217 3.96 22.06 -12.26
C MET A 217 5.34 22.07 -11.63
N THR A 218 6.38 22.27 -12.44
CA THR A 218 7.79 22.04 -12.06
C THR A 218 8.27 22.86 -10.87
N ASP A 219 7.71 24.07 -10.69
CA ASP A 219 8.11 25.02 -9.64
C ASP A 219 7.11 25.13 -8.50
N ALA A 220 6.08 24.25 -8.46
CA ALA A 220 5.03 24.34 -7.47
C ALA A 220 5.51 24.03 -6.04
N ASP A 221 5.19 24.92 -5.10
CA ASP A 221 5.39 24.69 -3.67
C ASP A 221 4.32 23.72 -3.15
N PRO A 222 4.68 22.51 -2.68
CA PRO A 222 3.73 21.57 -2.11
C PRO A 222 3.21 21.96 -0.72
N ALA A 223 3.80 22.95 -0.05
CA ALA A 223 3.50 23.26 1.35
C ALA A 223 2.03 23.66 1.60
N PRO A 224 1.38 24.54 0.81
CA PRO A 224 0.00 24.97 1.05
C PRO A 224 -0.98 23.79 0.99
N VAL A 225 -0.86 22.95 -0.04
CA VAL A 225 -1.71 21.77 -0.24
C VAL A 225 -1.45 20.71 0.83
N THR A 226 -0.19 20.57 1.27
CA THR A 226 0.17 19.67 2.37
C THR A 226 -0.48 20.09 3.67
N ALA A 227 -0.37 21.37 4.04
CA ALA A 227 -0.96 21.92 5.26
C ALA A 227 -2.49 21.79 5.28
N TRP A 228 -3.13 22.05 4.14
CA TRP A 228 -4.58 21.86 3.99
C TRP A 228 -4.98 20.38 4.15
N ALA A 229 -4.30 19.45 3.47
CA ALA A 229 -4.62 18.03 3.54
C ALA A 229 -4.50 17.49 4.98
N GLU A 230 -3.50 17.94 5.74
CA GLU A 230 -3.39 17.58 7.15
C GLU A 230 -4.53 18.13 8.02
N ALA A 231 -4.96 19.37 7.76
CA ALA A 231 -6.07 19.98 8.49
C ALA A 231 -7.38 19.20 8.25
N VAL A 232 -7.67 18.82 7.01
CA VAL A 232 -8.82 17.96 6.65
C VAL A 232 -8.72 16.58 7.32
N GLY A 233 -7.53 15.98 7.33
CA GLY A 233 -7.28 14.69 7.98
C GLY A 233 -7.52 14.73 9.49
N ARG A 234 -7.11 15.81 10.16
CA ARG A 234 -7.38 16.03 11.59
C ARG A 234 -8.87 16.24 11.85
N ALA A 235 -9.54 17.06 11.04
CA ALA A 235 -10.97 17.34 11.16
C ALA A 235 -11.82 16.07 10.97
N SER A 236 -11.56 15.29 9.92
CA SER A 236 -12.26 14.01 9.66
C SER A 236 -12.08 13.02 10.81
N LYS A 237 -10.86 12.90 11.35
CA LYS A 237 -10.59 11.99 12.48
C LYS A 237 -11.31 12.39 13.77
N ALA A 238 -11.55 13.69 13.97
CA ALA A 238 -12.27 14.20 15.13
C ALA A 238 -13.80 14.01 15.02
N GLU A 239 -14.33 13.87 13.80
CA GLU A 239 -15.77 13.75 13.55
C GLU A 239 -16.29 12.31 13.78
N LYS A 240 -17.32 12.20 14.63
CA LYS A 240 -17.90 10.92 15.05
C LYS A 240 -19.07 10.51 14.15
N ARG A 241 -19.80 11.47 13.59
CA ARG A 241 -20.93 11.22 12.68
C ARG A 241 -20.41 10.79 11.32
N VAL A 242 -20.88 9.65 10.85
CA VAL A 242 -20.36 9.03 9.62
C VAL A 242 -20.54 9.94 8.42
N LEU A 243 -21.72 10.55 8.26
CA LEU A 243 -22.03 11.41 7.11
C LEU A 243 -21.19 12.69 7.12
N GLU A 244 -21.08 13.36 8.26
CA GLU A 244 -20.27 14.59 8.40
C GLU A 244 -18.79 14.31 8.18
N ARG A 245 -18.28 13.19 8.69
CA ARG A 245 -16.91 12.76 8.41
C ARG A 245 -16.70 12.52 6.92
N ARG A 246 -17.68 11.93 6.21
CA ARG A 246 -17.61 11.74 4.76
C ARG A 246 -17.64 13.07 4.00
N ASN A 247 -18.49 14.02 4.40
CA ASN A 247 -18.48 15.38 3.84
C ASN A 247 -17.08 15.99 3.97
N ILE A 248 -16.43 15.88 5.14
CA ILE A 248 -15.07 16.39 5.36
C ILE A 248 -14.04 15.66 4.45
N GLU A 249 -14.10 14.33 4.34
CA GLU A 249 -13.22 13.51 3.47
C GLU A 249 -13.40 13.79 1.97
N HIS A 250 -14.49 14.45 1.57
CA HIS A 250 -14.83 14.76 0.18
C HIS A 250 -14.75 16.27 -0.13
N HIS A 251 -14.01 17.04 0.69
CA HIS A 251 -13.55 18.38 0.31
C HIS A 251 -12.29 18.32 -0.55
N GLY A 252 -12.13 19.32 -1.40
CA GLY A 252 -10.98 19.47 -2.27
C GLY A 252 -10.48 20.90 -2.38
N VAL A 253 -9.39 21.06 -3.13
CA VAL A 253 -8.77 22.35 -3.44
C VAL A 253 -8.44 22.50 -4.91
N LEU A 254 -8.54 23.73 -5.37
CA LEU A 254 -7.95 24.20 -6.62
C LEU A 254 -6.58 24.78 -6.34
N VAL A 255 -5.61 24.46 -7.18
CA VAL A 255 -4.21 24.84 -6.98
C VAL A 255 -3.68 25.51 -8.23
N ASP A 256 -3.14 26.72 -8.14
CA ASP A 256 -2.55 27.47 -9.27
C ASP A 256 -1.15 26.96 -9.63
N GLY A 257 -0.57 27.40 -10.75
CA GLY A 257 0.68 26.90 -11.36
C GLY A 257 1.90 26.84 -10.42
N ASP A 258 1.91 27.71 -9.41
CA ASP A 258 2.95 27.83 -8.39
C ASP A 258 2.69 26.98 -7.12
N GLY A 259 1.61 26.20 -7.08
CA GLY A 259 1.23 25.40 -5.90
C GLY A 259 0.33 26.12 -4.90
N THR A 260 -0.04 27.37 -5.15
CA THR A 260 -0.93 28.16 -4.29
C THR A 260 -2.36 27.65 -4.37
N ILE A 261 -3.04 27.49 -3.23
CA ILE A 261 -4.47 27.17 -3.21
C ILE A 261 -5.25 28.41 -3.63
N CYS A 262 -5.99 28.33 -4.74
CA CYS A 262 -6.79 29.42 -5.29
C CYS A 262 -8.30 29.22 -5.13
N GLY A 263 -8.72 28.07 -4.58
CA GLY A 263 -10.13 27.79 -4.34
C GLY A 263 -10.37 26.46 -3.64
N TYR A 264 -11.60 26.24 -3.21
CA TYR A 264 -12.05 25.04 -2.52
C TYR A 264 -13.20 24.39 -3.26
N THR A 265 -13.30 23.07 -3.10
CA THR A 265 -14.31 22.26 -3.75
C THR A 265 -14.99 21.37 -2.72
N GLU A 266 -16.23 21.01 -3.01
CA GLU A 266 -17.02 20.08 -2.21
C GLU A 266 -17.70 19.06 -3.13
N SER A 267 -18.01 17.89 -2.58
CA SER A 267 -18.86 16.91 -3.25
C SER A 267 -20.05 16.59 -2.36
N ALA A 268 -21.23 16.59 -2.97
CA ALA A 268 -22.44 16.10 -2.34
C ALA A 268 -22.60 14.60 -2.64
N PRO A 269 -23.05 13.79 -1.67
CA PRO A 269 -23.37 12.40 -1.93
C PRO A 269 -24.50 12.33 -2.95
N SER A 270 -24.33 11.50 -3.97
CA SER A 270 -25.40 11.12 -4.89
C SER A 270 -25.71 9.64 -4.74
N VAL A 271 -26.93 9.24 -5.06
CA VAL A 271 -27.34 7.83 -5.01
C VAL A 271 -27.54 7.37 -6.44
N ASP A 272 -26.79 6.35 -6.86
CA ASP A 272 -26.92 5.78 -8.20
C ASP A 272 -28.22 4.96 -8.35
N GLU A 273 -28.53 4.53 -9.57
CA GLU A 273 -29.74 3.75 -9.88
C GLU A 273 -29.82 2.40 -9.12
N LEU A 274 -28.70 1.95 -8.56
CA LEU A 274 -28.58 0.73 -7.76
C LEU A 274 -28.60 0.99 -6.25
N GLY A 275 -28.87 2.23 -5.82
CA GLY A 275 -28.95 2.61 -4.41
C GLY A 275 -27.61 2.83 -3.72
N ARG A 276 -26.50 2.90 -4.47
CA ARG A 276 -25.15 3.11 -3.91
C ARG A 276 -24.85 4.60 -3.79
N VAL A 277 -24.28 5.00 -2.66
CA VAL A 277 -23.84 6.38 -2.43
C VAL A 277 -22.50 6.63 -3.12
N THR A 278 -22.46 7.52 -4.10
CA THR A 278 -21.26 7.97 -4.83
C THR A 278 -20.92 9.41 -4.50
N TRP A 279 -19.63 9.75 -4.67
CA TRP A 279 -19.05 11.07 -4.39
C TRP A 279 -18.12 11.45 -5.55
N ASP A 280 -18.68 11.52 -6.75
CA ASP A 280 -17.96 11.69 -8.02
C ASP A 280 -18.15 13.09 -8.64
N SER A 281 -19.15 13.83 -8.19
CA SER A 281 -19.42 15.21 -8.63
C SER A 281 -18.86 16.21 -7.64
N TYR A 282 -17.84 16.96 -8.08
CA TYR A 282 -17.20 18.03 -7.31
C TYR A 282 -17.61 19.37 -7.88
N THR A 283 -17.98 20.30 -7.01
CA THR A 283 -18.31 21.68 -7.36
C THR A 283 -17.51 22.67 -6.51
N LEU A 284 -17.36 23.90 -7.02
CA LEU A 284 -16.82 24.99 -6.20
C LEU A 284 -17.69 25.23 -4.97
N THR A 285 -17.05 25.53 -3.83
CA THR A 285 -17.79 25.98 -2.65
C THR A 285 -18.40 27.36 -2.89
N PRO A 286 -19.48 27.74 -2.18
CA PRO A 286 -20.08 29.07 -2.29
C PRO A 286 -19.10 30.23 -2.05
N GLU A 287 -18.16 30.06 -1.13
CA GLU A 287 -17.11 31.03 -0.83
C GLU A 287 -16.15 31.19 -2.01
N THR A 288 -15.79 30.07 -2.64
CA THR A 288 -14.92 30.05 -3.82
C THR A 288 -15.61 30.70 -5.02
N CYS A 289 -16.91 30.42 -5.22
CA CYS A 289 -17.73 31.10 -6.24
C CYS A 289 -17.75 32.62 -6.01
N THR A 290 -17.98 33.06 -4.77
CA THR A 290 -18.03 34.48 -4.41
C THR A 290 -16.69 35.15 -4.68
N ALA A 291 -15.58 34.54 -4.27
CA ALA A 291 -14.23 35.03 -4.53
C ALA A 291 -13.91 35.12 -6.03
N ALA A 292 -14.46 34.20 -6.84
CA ALA A 292 -14.35 34.19 -8.29
C ALA A 292 -15.32 35.15 -9.01
N GLY A 293 -16.19 35.86 -8.30
CA GLY A 293 -17.19 36.75 -8.92
C GLY A 293 -18.35 36.01 -9.59
N VAL A 294 -18.61 34.77 -9.18
CA VAL A 294 -19.72 33.91 -9.63
C VAL A 294 -20.78 33.86 -8.54
N PRO A 295 -22.10 33.81 -8.86
CA PRO A 295 -23.13 33.67 -7.85
C PRO A 295 -22.88 32.45 -6.93
N PRO A 296 -22.95 32.60 -5.59
CA PRO A 296 -22.66 31.50 -4.65
C PRO A 296 -23.63 30.33 -4.76
N THR A 297 -24.79 30.53 -5.38
CA THR A 297 -25.80 29.49 -5.63
C THR A 297 -25.55 28.69 -6.92
N ARG A 298 -24.60 29.12 -7.77
CA ARG A 298 -24.29 28.44 -9.02
C ARG A 298 -23.40 27.23 -8.75
N ARG A 299 -23.87 26.05 -9.15
CA ARG A 299 -23.05 24.83 -9.14
C ARG A 299 -22.07 24.82 -10.30
N VAL A 300 -20.82 25.15 -10.02
CA VAL A 300 -19.73 25.10 -10.99
C VAL A 300 -18.96 23.80 -10.80
N SER A 301 -19.06 22.87 -11.76
CA SER A 301 -18.33 21.59 -11.70
C SER A 301 -16.85 21.79 -11.99
N VAL A 302 -15.99 21.08 -11.24
CA VAL A 302 -14.52 21.19 -11.32
C VAL A 302 -13.84 19.96 -11.94
N GLY A 303 -14.59 19.13 -12.67
CA GLY A 303 -14.04 17.99 -13.40
C GLY A 303 -13.34 16.92 -12.54
N ARG A 304 -12.46 16.15 -13.18
CA ARG A 304 -11.70 15.07 -12.50
C ARG A 304 -10.45 15.65 -11.85
N GLY A 305 -10.38 15.55 -10.53
CA GLY A 305 -9.20 15.86 -9.73
C GLY A 305 -8.43 14.61 -9.31
N TYR A 306 -7.26 14.84 -8.73
CA TYR A 306 -6.40 13.80 -8.18
C TYR A 306 -6.64 13.62 -6.70
N TRP A 307 -6.44 12.39 -6.25
CA TRP A 307 -6.88 11.95 -4.94
C TRP A 307 -5.72 11.47 -4.09
N PHE A 308 -5.57 12.01 -2.87
CA PHE A 308 -4.54 11.56 -1.93
C PHE A 308 -5.10 10.63 -0.86
N SER A 309 -4.35 9.58 -0.52
CA SER A 309 -4.62 8.73 0.64
C SER A 309 -3.85 9.20 1.89
N HIS A 310 -4.55 9.33 3.02
CA HIS A 310 -3.97 9.80 4.27
C HIS A 310 -3.74 8.65 5.28
N PRO A 311 -2.51 8.40 5.75
CA PRO A 311 -2.17 7.26 6.61
C PRO A 311 -2.80 7.31 8.01
N ASN A 312 -3.21 8.47 8.52
CA ASN A 312 -3.96 8.54 9.81
C ASN A 312 -5.44 8.16 9.68
N LEU A 313 -5.93 7.92 8.46
CA LEU A 313 -7.23 7.29 8.24
C LEU A 313 -7.03 5.79 8.09
N ALA A 314 -7.58 5.03 9.04
CA ALA A 314 -7.56 3.58 8.97
C ALA A 314 -8.16 3.09 7.64
N GLY A 315 -7.41 2.24 6.93
CA GLY A 315 -7.84 1.66 5.65
C GLY A 315 -7.36 2.39 4.39
N GLY A 316 -6.44 3.36 4.49
CA GLY A 316 -5.86 4.01 3.30
C GLY A 316 -6.86 4.85 2.52
N LYS A 317 -7.93 5.31 3.19
CA LYS A 317 -9.00 6.09 2.58
C LYS A 317 -8.46 7.34 1.92
N THR A 318 -8.99 7.60 0.73
CA THR A 318 -8.80 8.83 0.00
C THR A 318 -9.38 9.99 0.81
N LEU A 319 -8.60 11.06 1.00
CA LEU A 319 -8.92 12.18 1.89
C LEU A 319 -9.17 13.49 1.12
N ALA A 320 -8.55 13.68 -0.03
CA ALA A 320 -8.41 15.01 -0.61
C ALA A 320 -8.41 14.97 -2.14
N HIS A 321 -9.36 15.69 -2.75
CA HIS A 321 -9.46 15.95 -4.19
C HIS A 321 -8.66 17.22 -4.51
N VAL A 322 -7.73 17.15 -5.45
CA VAL A 322 -6.94 18.30 -5.88
C VAL A 322 -7.02 18.44 -7.38
N THR A 323 -7.41 19.63 -7.83
CA THR A 323 -7.55 19.93 -9.24
C THR A 323 -6.65 21.09 -9.62
N PHE A 324 -5.90 20.92 -10.71
CA PHE A 324 -5.15 21.99 -11.33
C PHE A 324 -6.06 22.69 -12.36
N PRO A 325 -6.20 24.03 -12.32
CA PRO A 325 -7.05 24.79 -13.23
C PRO A 325 -6.90 24.39 -14.69
N GLU A 326 -5.67 24.21 -15.19
CA GLU A 326 -5.42 23.89 -16.60
C GLU A 326 -5.64 22.40 -16.95
N VAL A 327 -5.52 21.49 -15.98
CA VAL A 327 -5.64 20.03 -16.21
C VAL A 327 -7.03 19.49 -15.84
N GLY A 328 -7.92 20.32 -15.25
CA GLY A 328 -9.19 19.81 -14.76
C GLY A 328 -10.35 20.78 -14.54
N LEU A 329 -10.28 22.09 -14.83
CA LEU A 329 -11.50 22.92 -14.76
C LEU A 329 -12.52 22.65 -15.88
N GLY A 330 -12.16 21.88 -16.91
CA GLY A 330 -13.08 21.51 -17.99
C GLY A 330 -13.88 22.72 -18.51
N SER A 331 -15.21 22.57 -18.59
CA SER A 331 -16.15 23.60 -19.05
C SER A 331 -16.32 24.81 -18.12
N ALA A 332 -15.66 24.84 -16.96
CA ALA A 332 -15.79 25.92 -15.96
C ALA A 332 -14.91 27.14 -16.22
N CYS A 333 -13.88 27.07 -17.07
CA CYS A 333 -13.05 28.24 -17.44
C CYS A 333 -13.18 28.62 -18.91
N ASP A 334 -13.13 29.92 -19.21
CA ASP A 334 -13.05 30.47 -20.56
C ASP A 334 -11.66 30.24 -21.18
N GLU A 335 -11.49 30.62 -22.44
CA GLU A 335 -10.22 30.47 -23.17
C GLU A 335 -9.08 31.28 -22.56
N GLN A 336 -9.39 32.21 -21.64
CA GLN A 336 -8.41 33.02 -20.91
C GLN A 336 -8.13 32.46 -19.50
N GLY A 337 -8.63 31.26 -19.17
CA GLY A 337 -8.41 30.59 -17.89
C GLY A 337 -9.26 31.14 -16.73
N ARG A 338 -10.18 32.08 -17.00
CA ARG A 338 -11.07 32.64 -15.97
C ARG A 338 -12.31 31.78 -15.83
N ILE A 339 -12.87 31.68 -14.63
CA ILE A 339 -14.12 30.93 -14.43
C ILE A 339 -15.23 31.57 -15.29
N LYS A 340 -15.87 30.78 -16.16
CA LYS A 340 -16.95 31.20 -17.07
C LYS A 340 -18.09 31.77 -16.23
N ARG A 341 -18.40 33.05 -16.50
CA ARG A 341 -19.47 33.79 -15.82
C ARG A 341 -20.87 33.21 -16.05
#